data_AF-A0A1Q7FS65-F1
#
_entry.id   AF-A0A1Q7FS65-F1
#
_cell.length_a   1.000
_cell.length_b   1.000
_cell.length_c   1.000
_cell.angle_alpha   90.00
_cell.angle_beta   90.00
_cell.angle_gamma   90.00
#
_symmetry.space_group_name_H-M   'P 1'
#
loop_
_entity.id
_entity.type
_entity.pdbx_description
1 polymer ?
#
loop_
_entity_poly.entity_id
_entity_poly.type
_entity_poly.pdbx_seq_one_letter_code
_entity_poly.pdbx_strand_id
1 'polypeptide(L)'
;MSNQNGRPSHSLLLISIFLCILTAPATARGQEPAAPPPSSQQTPESKNSADTKEKQQGEKKKRSKLEQETGTTNDRIFEVMPNYGTVEGAEIIPRLSTGKKFKLATAGVFDYFTYPFIGTLAAIGQANNSPKSWGQGWGAYGKRYGASFADNGIGTYMTTAVFPSILREDPRYYQRGKGRFGHRAFYSISRLFVTRTDSGHTRFNFSEIVGNAVAGGISNIYHPPEDRTVSRNLNTWGMLIMWDGVSNEMKEFWPDIRRKVFRKNTP
;
A
#
# COMPACT_ATOMS: atom_id res chain seq x y z
N MET A 1 11.27 -8.94 -47.07
CA MET A 1 10.51 -9.88 -46.22
C MET A 1 11.09 -9.82 -44.82
N SER A 2 10.33 -9.24 -43.89
CA SER A 2 10.71 -8.99 -42.50
C SER A 2 10.39 -10.20 -41.64
N ASN A 3 11.28 -10.56 -40.70
CA ASN A 3 10.87 -11.29 -39.51
C ASN A 3 11.79 -10.91 -38.34
N GLN A 4 11.32 -9.98 -37.49
CA GLN A 4 11.91 -9.75 -36.17
C GLN A 4 10.92 -10.21 -35.10
N ASN A 5 11.24 -11.33 -34.47
CA ASN A 5 10.58 -11.83 -33.26
C ASN A 5 10.96 -10.95 -32.06
N GLY A 6 10.11 -9.98 -31.73
CA GLY A 6 10.18 -9.22 -30.49
C GLY A 6 9.65 -10.05 -29.32
N ARG A 7 10.54 -10.44 -28.40
CA ARG A 7 10.15 -11.02 -27.10
C ARG A 7 9.31 -9.99 -26.32
N PRO A 8 8.19 -10.39 -25.67
CA PRO A 8 7.40 -9.47 -24.86
C PRO A 8 8.22 -9.00 -23.65
N SER A 9 8.21 -7.69 -23.43
CA SER A 9 8.88 -7.05 -22.29
C SER A 9 8.28 -7.58 -20.98
N HIS A 10 9.15 -7.94 -20.02
CA HIS A 10 8.78 -8.44 -18.70
C HIS A 10 7.81 -7.51 -17.92
N SER A 11 7.62 -6.27 -18.37
CA SER A 11 6.67 -5.31 -17.79
C SER A 11 5.20 -5.68 -18.00
N LEU A 12 4.85 -6.35 -19.11
CA LEU A 12 3.48 -6.83 -19.35
C LEU A 12 3.13 -8.05 -18.48
N LEU A 13 4.13 -8.82 -18.07
CA LEU A 13 3.96 -10.00 -17.21
C LEU A 13 3.59 -9.60 -15.77
N LEU A 14 4.16 -8.51 -15.25
CA LEU A 14 3.90 -8.00 -13.90
C LEU A 14 2.50 -7.38 -13.76
N ILE A 15 1.99 -6.76 -14.82
CA ILE A 15 0.61 -6.24 -14.88
C ILE A 15 -0.39 -7.41 -14.99
N SER A 16 -0.03 -8.48 -15.71
CA SER A 16 -0.89 -9.66 -15.90
C SER A 16 -1.07 -10.49 -14.62
N ILE A 17 -0.07 -10.53 -13.73
CA ILE A 17 -0.19 -11.20 -12.41
C ILE A 17 -1.22 -10.48 -11.52
N PHE A 18 -1.39 -9.17 -11.68
CA PHE A 18 -2.37 -8.40 -10.90
C PHE A 18 -3.81 -8.54 -11.44
N LEU A 19 -3.99 -8.74 -12.75
CA LEU A 19 -5.32 -8.94 -13.33
C LEU A 19 -5.90 -10.35 -13.06
N CYS A 20 -5.03 -11.36 -12.91
CA CYS A 20 -5.45 -12.75 -12.69
C CYS A 20 -5.96 -13.04 -11.26
N ILE A 21 -5.68 -12.18 -10.28
CA ILE A 21 -6.20 -12.35 -8.91
C ILE A 21 -7.56 -11.64 -8.72
N LEU A 22 -8.00 -10.84 -9.71
CA LEU A 22 -9.22 -10.03 -9.61
C LEU A 22 -10.27 -10.26 -10.72
N THR A 23 -10.11 -11.23 -11.61
CA THR A 23 -11.08 -11.43 -12.71
C THR A 23 -11.49 -12.88 -12.91
N ALA A 24 -12.72 -13.21 -12.47
CA ALA A 24 -13.59 -14.13 -13.22
C ALA A 24 -14.37 -13.28 -14.25
N PRO A 25 -14.63 -13.76 -15.47
CA PRO A 25 -15.04 -12.88 -16.56
C PRO A 25 -16.54 -12.57 -16.48
N ALA A 26 -16.87 -11.28 -16.38
CA ALA A 26 -18.16 -10.75 -16.81
C ALA A 26 -17.89 -9.86 -18.03
N THR A 27 -18.25 -10.37 -19.20
CA THR A 27 -18.14 -9.69 -20.49
C THR A 27 -19.19 -8.59 -20.61
N ALA A 28 -18.77 -7.35 -20.87
CA ALA A 28 -19.61 -6.32 -21.48
C ALA A 28 -18.76 -5.32 -22.30
N ARG A 29 -19.12 -5.19 -23.59
CA ARG A 29 -18.74 -4.13 -24.56
C ARG A 29 -18.94 -2.73 -23.94
N GLY A 30 -18.23 -1.65 -24.27
CA GLY A 30 -17.35 -1.29 -25.39
C GLY A 30 -17.70 0.15 -25.81
N GLN A 31 -16.82 1.13 -25.56
CA GLN A 31 -16.88 2.46 -26.20
C GLN A 31 -15.52 3.18 -26.11
N GLU A 32 -15.04 3.63 -27.26
CA GLU A 32 -13.72 4.25 -27.49
C GLU A 32 -13.82 5.81 -27.50
N PRO A 33 -12.75 6.56 -27.19
CA PRO A 33 -12.78 8.01 -26.92
C PRO A 33 -12.53 8.91 -28.15
N ALA A 34 -12.95 10.17 -28.08
CA ALA A 34 -12.70 11.20 -29.09
C ALA A 34 -11.42 12.02 -28.81
N ALA A 35 -10.72 12.40 -29.89
CA ALA A 35 -9.43 13.08 -29.95
C ALA A 35 -9.52 14.64 -29.98
N PRO A 36 -8.45 15.38 -29.66
CA PRO A 36 -8.40 16.86 -29.71
C PRO A 36 -7.82 17.42 -31.03
N PRO A 37 -8.07 18.71 -31.37
CA PRO A 37 -7.48 19.37 -32.55
C PRO A 37 -6.16 20.13 -32.26
N PRO A 38 -5.37 20.53 -33.30
CA PRO A 38 -3.93 20.77 -33.21
C PRO A 38 -3.42 22.20 -33.50
N SER A 39 -2.09 22.36 -33.38
CA SER A 39 -1.19 23.41 -33.90
C SER A 39 -1.00 24.67 -33.02
N SER A 40 0.17 25.30 -32.88
CA SER A 40 1.31 25.45 -33.81
C SER A 40 2.64 25.77 -33.09
N GLN A 41 3.74 25.36 -33.73
CA GLN A 41 5.13 25.69 -33.42
C GLN A 41 5.47 27.17 -33.70
N GLN A 42 6.34 27.76 -32.88
CA GLN A 42 7.34 28.74 -33.32
C GLN A 42 8.48 28.87 -32.30
N THR A 43 9.71 28.86 -32.81
CA THR A 43 11.00 29.28 -32.23
C THR A 43 11.84 29.69 -33.46
N PRO A 44 12.97 30.41 -33.37
CA PRO A 44 13.69 30.88 -32.19
C PRO A 44 14.20 32.34 -32.28
N GLU A 45 14.62 32.94 -31.15
CA GLU A 45 15.78 33.83 -31.18
C GLU A 45 16.44 34.01 -29.82
N SER A 46 17.76 34.14 -29.87
CA SER A 46 18.72 34.11 -28.77
C SER A 46 19.20 35.53 -28.46
N LYS A 47 19.40 35.88 -27.18
CA LYS A 47 20.68 36.42 -26.67
C LYS A 47 20.69 36.73 -25.17
N ASN A 48 21.85 36.40 -24.61
CA ASN A 48 22.56 36.98 -23.45
C ASN A 48 22.20 36.54 -22.02
N SER A 49 22.97 35.53 -21.62
CA SER A 49 23.71 35.40 -20.36
C SER A 49 23.85 36.67 -19.51
N ALA A 50 23.34 36.61 -18.28
CA ALA A 50 24.09 36.83 -17.04
C ALA A 50 23.10 36.92 -15.86
N ASP A 51 22.71 35.79 -15.28
CA ASP A 51 22.68 35.72 -13.82
C ASP A 51 22.83 34.27 -13.35
N THR A 52 24.08 33.94 -13.06
CA THR A 52 24.46 32.70 -12.40
C THR A 52 24.36 32.97 -10.92
N LYS A 53 23.27 32.54 -10.27
CA LYS A 53 23.22 32.06 -8.86
C LYS A 53 21.81 31.77 -8.33
N GLU A 54 20.93 31.08 -9.06
CA GLU A 54 19.70 30.54 -8.43
C GLU A 54 19.06 29.40 -9.22
N LYS A 55 19.83 28.34 -9.51
CA LYS A 55 19.29 27.09 -10.09
C LYS A 55 19.68 25.87 -9.25
N GLN A 56 19.23 25.84 -8.00
CA GLN A 56 19.12 24.60 -7.20
C GLN A 56 17.86 24.56 -6.33
N GLN A 57 16.73 25.03 -6.86
CA GLN A 57 15.45 24.78 -6.23
C GLN A 57 14.43 24.34 -7.27
N GLY A 58 14.67 23.13 -7.82
CA GLY A 58 13.57 22.34 -8.38
C GLY A 58 12.57 22.09 -7.26
N GLU A 59 11.34 22.57 -7.45
CA GLU A 59 10.16 22.45 -6.60
C GLU A 59 10.24 21.36 -5.51
N LYS A 60 10.74 21.72 -4.31
CA LYS A 60 10.44 20.93 -3.11
C LYS A 60 8.98 21.15 -2.79
N LYS A 61 8.09 20.30 -3.33
CA LYS A 61 6.71 20.15 -2.87
C LYS A 61 6.74 20.18 -1.33
N LYS A 62 6.10 21.19 -0.71
CA LYS A 62 6.10 21.34 0.77
C LYS A 62 5.67 20.01 1.37
N ARG A 63 6.58 19.33 2.08
CA ARG A 63 6.29 18.06 2.75
C ARG A 63 5.10 18.25 3.70
N SER A 64 4.16 17.32 3.71
CA SER A 64 3.00 17.38 4.60
C SER A 64 3.45 17.31 6.06
N LYS A 65 2.60 17.77 6.99
CA LYS A 65 2.87 17.69 8.43
C LYS A 65 3.17 16.25 8.88
N LEU A 66 2.50 15.26 8.28
CA LEU A 66 2.72 13.85 8.58
C LEU A 66 4.13 13.40 8.14
N GLU A 67 4.57 13.77 6.93
CA GLU A 67 5.91 13.43 6.43
C GLU A 67 7.02 14.03 7.29
N GLN A 68 6.85 15.29 7.71
CA GLN A 68 7.82 15.97 8.55
C GLN A 68 7.93 15.32 9.94
N GLU A 69 6.79 14.95 10.54
CA GLU A 69 6.76 14.38 11.88
C GLU A 69 7.24 12.93 11.92
N THR A 70 6.92 12.15 10.89
CA THR A 70 7.11 10.70 10.88
C THR A 70 8.24 10.25 9.96
N GLY A 71 8.84 11.15 9.16
CA GLY A 71 9.89 10.80 8.20
C GLY A 71 9.43 9.87 7.07
N THR A 72 8.12 9.68 6.90
CA THR A 72 7.55 8.85 5.84
C THR A 72 7.20 9.67 4.61
N THR A 73 6.89 8.98 3.51
CA THR A 73 6.44 9.57 2.26
C THR A 73 4.91 9.67 2.23
N ASN A 74 4.38 10.82 1.85
CA ASN A 74 2.96 11.08 1.62
C ASN A 74 2.71 11.21 0.12
N ASP A 75 3.12 10.16 -0.60
CA ASP A 75 2.71 9.93 -1.98
C ASP A 75 1.69 8.79 -2.04
N ARG A 76 1.27 8.48 -3.26
CA ARG A 76 0.12 7.62 -3.52
C ARG A 76 0.55 6.47 -4.42
N ILE A 77 0.63 5.27 -3.86
CA ILE A 77 0.86 4.05 -4.62
C ILE A 77 -0.27 3.91 -5.66
N PHE A 78 0.11 3.74 -6.93
CA PHE A 78 -0.78 3.70 -8.09
C PHE A 78 -1.72 4.89 -8.28
N GLU A 79 -1.45 6.05 -7.67
CA GLU A 79 -2.36 7.20 -7.80
C GLU A 79 -3.38 7.29 -6.66
N VAL A 80 -3.59 6.17 -5.97
CA VAL A 80 -4.81 5.91 -5.21
C VAL A 80 -4.56 5.44 -3.79
N MET A 81 -3.57 4.60 -3.55
CA MET A 81 -3.35 3.99 -2.23
C MET A 81 -2.35 4.83 -1.43
N PRO A 82 -2.61 5.12 -0.14
CA PRO A 82 -1.70 5.93 0.66
C PRO A 82 -0.36 5.21 0.91
N ASN A 83 0.74 5.97 0.88
CA ASN A 83 2.09 5.46 1.19
C ASN A 83 2.61 5.89 2.58
N TYR A 84 1.72 6.25 3.51
CA TYR A 84 2.10 6.91 4.78
C TYR A 84 3.11 6.16 5.63
N GLY A 85 3.29 4.85 5.44
CA GLY A 85 4.20 4.00 6.22
C GLY A 85 5.60 3.83 5.64
N THR A 86 5.90 4.39 4.46
CA THR A 86 7.17 4.12 3.77
C THR A 86 8.21 5.19 4.04
N VAL A 87 9.45 4.77 4.31
CA VAL A 87 10.61 5.66 4.37
C VAL A 87 11.47 5.43 3.13
N GLU A 88 11.56 6.43 2.26
CA GLU A 88 12.40 6.43 1.06
C GLU A 88 13.65 7.30 1.29
N GLY A 89 14.84 6.75 0.99
CA GLY A 89 16.08 7.54 0.84
C GLY A 89 16.56 8.35 2.04
N ALA A 90 16.09 8.08 3.27
CA ALA A 90 16.38 8.93 4.42
C ALA A 90 17.72 8.59 5.09
N GLU A 91 18.62 9.58 5.19
CA GLU A 91 19.90 9.49 5.91
C GLU A 91 19.74 9.64 7.43
N ILE A 92 18.74 10.42 7.89
CA ILE A 92 18.41 10.59 9.31
C ILE A 92 16.91 10.41 9.49
N ILE A 93 16.54 9.38 10.25
CA ILE A 93 15.14 8.95 10.40
C ILE A 93 14.74 9.22 11.86
N PRO A 94 13.80 10.15 12.11
CA PRO A 94 13.43 10.49 13.48
C PRO A 94 12.76 9.28 14.14
N ARG A 95 13.00 9.12 15.44
CA ARG A 95 12.29 8.13 16.26
C ARG A 95 10.80 8.44 16.25
N LEU A 96 9.98 7.40 16.13
CA LEU A 96 8.54 7.54 16.13
C LEU A 96 8.02 7.43 17.56
N SER A 97 7.46 8.51 18.10
CA SER A 97 6.79 8.45 19.41
C SER A 97 5.47 7.67 19.30
N THR A 98 4.97 7.16 20.42
CA THR A 98 3.65 6.50 20.53
C THR A 98 2.55 7.31 19.83
N GLY A 99 2.43 8.60 20.13
CA GLY A 99 1.40 9.45 19.50
C GLY A 99 1.52 9.53 17.96
N LYS A 100 2.75 9.51 17.43
CA LYS A 100 2.97 9.50 15.98
C LYS A 100 2.63 8.15 15.35
N LYS A 101 2.84 7.03 16.06
CA LYS A 101 2.42 5.69 15.64
C LYS A 101 0.89 5.60 15.51
N PHE A 102 0.16 6.12 16.50
CA PHE A 102 -1.30 6.22 16.43
C PHE A 102 -1.77 7.14 15.30
N LYS A 103 -1.12 8.29 15.11
CA LYS A 103 -1.44 9.19 13.99
C LYS A 103 -1.24 8.52 12.64
N LEU A 104 -0.18 7.72 12.49
CA LEU A 104 0.10 6.95 11.29
C LEU A 104 -0.99 5.89 11.04
N ALA A 105 -1.37 5.14 12.07
CA ALA A 105 -2.47 4.16 11.98
C ALA A 105 -3.79 4.84 11.59
N THR A 106 -4.17 5.92 12.27
CA THR A 106 -5.40 6.68 11.96
C THR A 106 -5.39 7.21 10.53
N ALA A 107 -4.25 7.74 10.05
CA ALA A 107 -4.13 8.21 8.68
C ALA A 107 -4.36 7.10 7.66
N GLY A 108 -3.88 5.88 7.92
CA GLY A 108 -4.12 4.72 7.06
C GLY A 108 -5.56 4.22 7.09
N VAL A 109 -6.13 4.02 8.29
CA VAL A 109 -7.49 3.49 8.46
C VAL A 109 -8.55 4.39 7.83
N PHE A 110 -8.41 5.71 8.01
CA PHE A 110 -9.39 6.68 7.51
C PHE A 110 -8.99 7.33 6.18
N ASP A 111 -8.01 6.78 5.47
CA ASP A 111 -7.72 7.23 4.11
C ASP A 111 -8.92 6.99 3.20
N TYR A 112 -9.17 7.92 2.28
CA TYR A 112 -10.33 7.81 1.39
C TYR A 112 -10.26 6.61 0.45
N PHE A 113 -9.07 6.07 0.17
CA PHE A 113 -8.92 4.82 -0.58
C PHE A 113 -9.42 3.59 0.18
N THR A 114 -9.40 3.63 1.52
CA THR A 114 -9.81 2.50 2.36
C THR A 114 -11.29 2.17 2.15
N TYR A 115 -12.17 3.17 2.03
CA TYR A 115 -13.62 2.94 1.86
C TYR A 115 -13.99 2.09 0.64
N PRO A 116 -13.60 2.43 -0.61
CA PRO A 116 -13.90 1.60 -1.78
C PRO A 116 -13.18 0.23 -1.74
N PHE A 117 -11.99 0.16 -1.13
CA PHE A 117 -11.29 -1.11 -0.94
C PHE A 117 -12.06 -2.05 -0.01
N ILE A 118 -12.52 -1.56 1.15
CA ILE A 118 -13.41 -2.28 2.07
C ILE A 118 -14.72 -2.67 1.38
N GLY A 119 -15.29 -1.80 0.55
CA GLY A 119 -16.44 -2.13 -0.26
C GLY A 119 -16.20 -3.32 -1.19
N THR A 120 -15.03 -3.38 -1.82
CA THR A 120 -14.63 -4.50 -2.68
C THR A 120 -14.50 -5.80 -1.88
N LEU A 121 -13.86 -5.76 -0.70
CA LEU A 121 -13.76 -6.93 0.18
C LEU A 121 -15.15 -7.43 0.63
N ALA A 122 -16.04 -6.50 1.00
CA ALA A 122 -17.42 -6.82 1.35
C ALA A 122 -18.18 -7.43 0.16
N ALA A 123 -17.94 -6.95 -1.06
CA ALA A 123 -18.55 -7.49 -2.28
C ALA A 123 -18.05 -8.91 -2.60
N ILE A 124 -16.77 -9.20 -2.39
CA ILE A 124 -16.23 -10.57 -2.50
C ILE A 124 -16.88 -11.48 -1.45
N GLY A 125 -16.96 -11.03 -0.19
CA GLY A 125 -17.65 -11.76 0.87
C GLY A 125 -19.13 -11.98 0.54
N GLN A 126 -19.79 -11.00 -0.07
CA GLN A 126 -21.17 -11.09 -0.54
C GLN A 126 -21.30 -12.14 -1.64
N ALA A 127 -20.45 -12.10 -2.67
CA ALA A 127 -20.46 -13.07 -3.76
C ALA A 127 -20.24 -14.51 -3.26
N ASN A 128 -19.37 -14.68 -2.27
CA ASN A 128 -19.08 -15.97 -1.64
C ASN A 128 -20.09 -16.37 -0.56
N ASN A 129 -21.06 -15.51 -0.25
CA ASN A 129 -21.99 -15.68 0.86
C ASN A 129 -21.28 -16.02 2.19
N SER A 130 -20.19 -15.31 2.50
CA SER A 130 -19.36 -15.56 3.69
C SER A 130 -19.37 -14.34 4.61
N PRO A 131 -19.74 -14.48 5.89
CA PRO A 131 -20.30 -15.66 6.53
C PRO A 131 -21.70 -16.01 5.98
N LYS A 132 -22.06 -17.30 5.97
CA LYS A 132 -23.33 -17.78 5.39
C LYS A 132 -24.56 -17.35 6.20
N SER A 133 -24.44 -17.25 7.53
CA SER A 133 -25.55 -16.83 8.39
C SER A 133 -26.02 -15.40 8.15
N TRP A 134 -25.15 -14.53 7.64
CA TRP A 134 -25.53 -13.16 7.33
C TRP A 134 -26.44 -13.08 6.10
N GLY A 135 -26.46 -14.12 5.26
CA GLY A 135 -27.31 -14.20 4.08
C GLY A 135 -26.88 -13.27 2.96
N GLN A 136 -27.85 -12.90 2.12
CA GLN A 136 -27.67 -12.08 0.92
C GLN A 136 -28.49 -10.78 0.98
N GLY A 137 -28.26 -9.88 0.03
CA GLY A 137 -28.88 -8.55 -0.02
C GLY A 137 -28.08 -7.46 0.70
N TRP A 138 -28.57 -6.22 0.59
CA TRP A 138 -27.88 -5.01 1.06
C TRP A 138 -27.64 -4.97 2.58
N GLY A 139 -28.54 -5.53 3.38
CA GLY A 139 -28.33 -5.65 4.84
C GLY A 139 -27.15 -6.56 5.18
N ALA A 140 -27.01 -7.68 4.48
CA ALA A 140 -25.88 -8.60 4.65
C ALA A 140 -24.57 -7.98 4.14
N TYR A 141 -24.62 -7.27 3.02
CA TYR A 141 -23.49 -6.50 2.50
C TYR A 141 -23.01 -5.44 3.50
N GLY A 142 -23.94 -4.70 4.12
CA GLY A 142 -23.63 -3.73 5.16
C GLY A 142 -22.92 -4.35 6.37
N LYS A 143 -23.34 -5.55 6.81
CA LYS A 143 -22.63 -6.30 7.87
C LYS A 143 -21.20 -6.66 7.45
N ARG A 144 -21.02 -7.15 6.21
CA ARG A 144 -19.70 -7.47 5.65
C ARG A 144 -18.80 -6.25 5.52
N TYR A 145 -19.36 -5.12 5.10
CA TYR A 145 -18.64 -3.85 5.02
C TYR A 145 -18.19 -3.39 6.41
N GLY A 146 -19.11 -3.35 7.39
CA GLY A 146 -18.79 -2.94 8.76
C GLY A 146 -17.75 -3.85 9.41
N ALA A 147 -17.88 -5.16 9.25
CA ALA A 147 -16.91 -6.12 9.75
C ALA A 147 -15.54 -5.95 9.09
N SER A 148 -15.48 -5.83 7.76
CA SER A 148 -14.22 -5.63 7.02
C SER A 148 -13.54 -4.31 7.42
N PHE A 149 -14.31 -3.24 7.63
CA PHE A 149 -13.80 -1.96 8.14
C PHE A 149 -13.22 -2.12 9.55
N ALA A 150 -13.94 -2.81 10.44
CA ALA A 150 -13.48 -3.08 11.80
C ALA A 150 -12.22 -3.95 11.81
N ASP A 151 -12.17 -5.01 11.00
CA ASP A 151 -10.99 -5.89 10.86
C ASP A 151 -9.77 -5.09 10.39
N ASN A 152 -9.93 -4.27 9.34
CA ASN A 152 -8.85 -3.42 8.83
C ASN A 152 -8.38 -2.40 9.87
N GLY A 153 -9.32 -1.73 10.54
CA GLY A 153 -9.03 -0.76 11.59
C GLY A 153 -8.26 -1.39 12.75
N ILE A 154 -8.80 -2.46 13.31
CA ILE A 154 -8.20 -3.17 14.45
C ILE A 154 -6.83 -3.73 14.08
N GLY A 155 -6.70 -4.41 12.94
CA GLY A 155 -5.42 -4.92 12.44
C GLY A 155 -4.38 -3.81 12.34
N THR A 156 -4.72 -2.71 11.65
CA THR A 156 -3.81 -1.57 11.47
C THR A 156 -3.42 -0.94 12.81
N TYR A 157 -4.36 -0.72 13.73
CA TYR A 157 -4.01 -0.18 15.05
C TYR A 157 -3.14 -1.14 15.85
N MET A 158 -3.38 -2.45 15.79
CA MET A 158 -2.57 -3.43 16.50
C MET A 158 -1.13 -3.49 15.94
N THR A 159 -0.97 -3.53 14.63
CA THR A 159 0.34 -3.70 13.96
C THR A 159 1.12 -2.39 13.74
N THR A 160 0.44 -1.24 13.73
CA THR A 160 1.06 0.08 13.49
C THR A 160 1.15 0.95 14.75
N ALA A 161 0.25 0.77 15.72
CA ALA A 161 0.17 1.65 16.89
C ALA A 161 0.42 0.93 18.22
N VAL A 162 -0.44 -0.02 18.59
CA VAL A 162 -0.48 -0.61 19.94
C VAL A 162 0.77 -1.45 20.21
N PHE A 163 0.97 -2.54 19.48
CA PHE A 163 2.14 -3.40 19.70
C PHE A 163 3.46 -2.70 19.39
N PRO A 164 3.59 -1.90 18.31
CA PRO A 164 4.81 -1.14 18.07
C PRO A 164 5.16 -0.18 19.22
N SER A 165 4.16 0.39 19.89
CA SER A 165 4.40 1.26 21.05
C SER A 165 4.83 0.50 22.29
N ILE A 166 4.19 -0.65 22.57
CA ILE A 166 4.52 -1.51 23.72
C ILE A 166 5.92 -2.11 23.55
N LEU A 167 6.21 -2.64 22.37
CA LEU A 167 7.43 -3.38 22.06
C LEU A 167 8.60 -2.48 21.60
N ARG A 168 8.34 -1.17 21.44
CA ARG A 168 9.28 -0.18 20.92
C ARG A 168 9.82 -0.56 19.54
N GLU A 169 8.92 -1.08 18.71
CA GLU A 169 9.16 -1.42 17.31
C GLU A 169 8.70 -0.28 16.41
N ASP A 170 9.39 -0.13 15.28
CA ASP A 170 9.08 0.88 14.29
C ASP A 170 8.17 0.27 13.22
N PRO A 171 6.93 0.74 13.06
CA PRO A 171 5.97 0.16 12.12
C PRO A 171 6.24 0.56 10.66
N ARG A 172 7.22 1.44 10.40
CA ARG A 172 7.48 1.94 9.04
C ARG A 172 8.19 0.89 8.19
N TYR A 173 7.83 0.85 6.91
CA TYR A 173 8.56 0.09 5.89
C TYR A 173 9.74 0.91 5.39
N TYR A 174 10.95 0.38 5.58
CA TYR A 174 12.19 1.01 5.13
C TYR A 174 12.52 0.50 3.73
N GLN A 175 12.29 1.32 2.73
CA GLN A 175 12.46 0.91 1.35
C GLN A 175 13.95 0.71 1.02
N ARG A 176 14.26 -0.37 0.32
CA ARG A 176 15.62 -0.62 -0.17
C ARG A 176 15.89 0.13 -1.48
N GLY A 177 14.95 0.09 -2.42
CA GLY A 177 14.91 0.91 -3.65
C GLY A 177 15.99 0.63 -4.70
N LYS A 178 17.07 -0.08 -4.34
CA LYS A 178 18.20 -0.43 -5.21
C LYS A 178 18.52 -1.92 -5.15
N GLY A 179 19.01 -2.46 -6.26
CA GLY A 179 19.43 -3.86 -6.39
C GLY A 179 18.54 -4.69 -7.32
N ARG A 180 18.88 -5.98 -7.45
CA ARG A 180 18.18 -6.94 -8.31
C ARG A 180 16.74 -7.17 -7.81
N PHE A 181 15.81 -7.35 -8.74
CA PHE A 181 14.38 -7.55 -8.45
C PHE A 181 14.12 -8.61 -7.37
N GLY A 182 14.61 -9.84 -7.55
CA GLY A 182 14.36 -10.93 -6.59
C GLY A 182 14.90 -10.67 -5.18
N HIS A 183 16.02 -9.94 -5.07
CA HIS A 183 16.58 -9.59 -3.77
C HIS A 183 15.73 -8.53 -3.04
N ARG A 184 15.14 -7.60 -3.79
CA ARG A 184 14.22 -6.59 -3.24
C ARG A 184 12.88 -7.20 -2.84
N ALA A 185 12.34 -8.10 -3.66
CA ALA A 185 11.15 -8.87 -3.31
C ALA A 185 11.35 -9.70 -2.04
N PHE A 186 12.45 -10.48 -1.98
CA PHE A 186 12.79 -11.23 -0.77
C PHE A 186 12.98 -10.31 0.45
N TYR A 187 13.67 -9.18 0.28
CA TYR A 187 13.82 -8.19 1.34
C TYR A 187 12.46 -7.68 1.83
N SER A 188 11.56 -7.34 0.92
CA SER A 188 10.21 -6.84 1.22
C SER A 188 9.40 -7.86 2.04
N ILE A 189 9.35 -9.12 1.59
CA ILE A 189 8.69 -10.22 2.31
C ILE A 189 9.36 -10.47 3.67
N SER A 190 10.69 -10.36 3.75
CA SER A 190 11.41 -10.57 5.02
C SER A 190 10.97 -9.57 6.10
N ARG A 191 10.45 -8.40 5.73
CA ARG A 191 9.96 -7.39 6.68
C ARG A 191 8.72 -7.80 7.46
N LEU A 192 8.02 -8.85 7.03
CA LEU A 192 6.96 -9.48 7.83
C LEU A 192 7.51 -10.16 9.09
N PHE A 193 8.75 -10.62 9.05
CA PHE A 193 9.40 -11.32 10.16
C PHE A 193 10.50 -10.49 10.81
N VAL A 194 10.97 -9.44 10.14
CA VAL A 194 12.11 -8.63 10.58
C VAL A 194 11.69 -7.18 10.64
N THR A 195 11.77 -6.56 11.81
CA THR A 195 11.44 -5.15 12.01
C THR A 195 12.62 -4.34 12.55
N ARG A 196 12.56 -3.02 12.40
CA ARG A 196 13.48 -2.08 13.04
C ARG A 196 12.88 -1.65 14.38
N THR A 197 13.68 -1.47 15.41
CA THR A 197 13.24 -0.89 16.68
C THR A 197 13.27 0.63 16.64
N ASP A 198 12.60 1.29 17.58
CA ASP A 198 12.72 2.74 17.77
C ASP A 198 14.16 3.16 18.08
N SER A 199 14.96 2.28 18.67
CA SER A 199 16.40 2.49 18.90
C SER A 199 17.26 2.31 17.65
N GLY A 200 16.71 1.73 16.59
CA GLY A 200 17.34 1.59 15.29
C GLY A 200 17.94 0.20 15.00
N HIS A 201 17.84 -0.75 15.92
CA HIS A 201 18.31 -2.12 15.75
C HIS A 201 17.31 -2.96 14.98
N THR A 202 17.74 -4.12 14.48
CA THR A 202 16.86 -5.08 13.82
C THR A 202 16.49 -6.20 14.78
N ARG A 203 15.23 -6.64 14.77
CA ARG A 203 14.74 -7.77 15.56
C ARG A 203 13.60 -8.50 14.84
N PHE A 204 13.15 -9.62 15.40
CA PHE A 204 11.93 -10.28 14.94
C PHE A 204 10.73 -9.34 15.08
N ASN A 205 9.84 -9.32 14.08
CA ASN A 205 8.68 -8.45 14.01
C ASN A 205 7.53 -9.00 14.85
N PHE A 206 7.60 -8.79 16.17
CA PHE A 206 6.56 -9.27 17.08
C PHE A 206 5.26 -8.49 16.90
N SER A 207 5.32 -7.20 16.57
CA SER A 207 4.12 -6.37 16.37
C SER A 207 3.25 -6.87 15.23
N GLU A 208 3.85 -7.29 14.13
CA GLU A 208 3.15 -7.90 13.00
C GLU A 208 2.45 -9.20 13.42
N ILE A 209 3.22 -10.13 13.98
CA ILE A 209 2.76 -11.49 14.26
C ILE A 209 1.72 -11.51 15.40
N VAL A 210 2.05 -10.88 16.53
CA VAL A 210 1.18 -10.86 17.72
C VAL A 210 0.03 -9.89 17.52
N GLY A 211 0.27 -8.74 16.86
CA GLY A 211 -0.76 -7.75 16.58
C GLY A 211 -1.86 -8.30 15.70
N ASN A 212 -1.51 -8.97 14.59
CA ASN A 212 -2.50 -9.61 13.72
C ASN A 212 -3.23 -10.78 14.43
N ALA A 213 -2.54 -11.53 15.30
CA ALA A 213 -3.18 -12.61 16.06
C ALA A 213 -4.23 -12.07 17.05
N VAL A 214 -3.90 -10.99 17.76
CA VAL A 214 -4.83 -10.31 18.66
C VAL A 214 -5.98 -9.66 17.89
N ALA A 215 -5.71 -9.06 16.72
CA ALA A 215 -6.75 -8.51 15.87
C ALA A 215 -7.77 -9.58 15.41
N GLY A 216 -7.29 -10.74 14.95
CA GLY A 216 -8.16 -11.88 14.63
C GLY A 216 -8.90 -12.45 15.85
N GLY A 217 -8.32 -12.35 17.05
CA GLY A 217 -9.02 -12.69 18.28
C GLY A 217 -10.17 -11.73 18.60
N ILE A 218 -9.95 -10.42 18.45
CA ILE A 218 -10.95 -9.38 18.68
C ILE A 218 -12.08 -9.48 17.65
N SER A 219 -11.79 -9.89 16.41
CA SER A 219 -12.82 -9.98 15.36
C SER A 219 -13.95 -10.96 15.69
N ASN A 220 -13.70 -11.93 16.58
CA ASN A 220 -14.72 -12.84 17.10
C ASN A 220 -15.86 -12.12 17.84
N ILE A 221 -15.66 -10.89 18.34
CA ILE A 221 -16.71 -10.15 19.07
C ILE A 221 -17.90 -9.82 18.16
N TYR A 222 -17.63 -9.46 16.90
CA TYR A 222 -18.64 -9.02 15.94
C TYR A 222 -18.89 -10.00 14.79
N HIS A 223 -18.07 -11.04 14.63
CA HIS A 223 -18.36 -12.15 13.72
C HIS A 223 -19.37 -13.15 14.32
N PRO A 224 -20.14 -13.84 13.47
CA PRO A 224 -21.17 -14.78 13.92
C PRO A 224 -20.52 -16.03 14.55
N PRO A 225 -21.22 -16.75 15.43
CA PRO A 225 -20.64 -17.85 16.22
C PRO A 225 -19.93 -18.94 15.40
N GLU A 226 -20.44 -19.28 14.22
CA GLU A 226 -19.84 -20.28 13.34
C GLU A 226 -18.47 -19.87 12.76
N ASP A 227 -18.17 -18.57 12.76
CA ASP A 227 -16.88 -18.03 12.33
C ASP A 227 -15.88 -17.91 13.49
N ARG A 228 -16.30 -18.14 14.75
CA ARG A 228 -15.45 -18.02 15.95
C ARG A 228 -14.63 -19.28 16.22
N THR A 229 -13.99 -19.81 15.18
CA THR A 229 -13.20 -21.04 15.26
C THR A 229 -11.70 -20.74 15.21
N VAL A 230 -10.89 -21.58 15.84
CA VAL A 230 -9.42 -21.47 15.78
C VAL A 230 -8.93 -21.52 14.33
N SER A 231 -9.51 -22.40 13.51
CA SER A 231 -9.16 -22.51 12.09
C SER A 231 -9.46 -21.22 11.32
N ARG A 232 -10.61 -20.59 11.58
CA ARG A 232 -10.96 -19.32 10.94
C ARG A 232 -10.01 -18.21 11.39
N ASN A 233 -9.70 -18.13 12.68
CA ASN A 233 -8.76 -17.15 13.22
C ASN A 233 -7.36 -17.30 12.62
N LEU A 234 -6.87 -18.53 12.47
CA LEU A 234 -5.58 -18.79 11.80
C LEU A 234 -5.61 -18.40 10.32
N ASN A 235 -6.72 -18.66 9.62
CA ASN A 235 -6.89 -18.23 8.24
C ASN A 235 -6.92 -16.70 8.12
N THR A 236 -7.69 -16.01 8.97
CA THR A 236 -7.74 -14.54 9.02
C THR A 236 -6.36 -13.95 9.35
N TRP A 237 -5.68 -14.50 10.36
CA TRP A 237 -4.32 -14.11 10.73
C TRP A 237 -3.34 -14.24 9.56
N GLY A 238 -3.36 -15.37 8.85
CA GLY A 238 -2.52 -15.58 7.67
C GLY A 238 -2.87 -14.63 6.52
N MET A 239 -4.15 -14.33 6.30
CA MET A 239 -4.59 -13.37 5.28
C MET A 239 -4.17 -11.93 5.60
N LEU A 240 -4.17 -11.53 6.87
CA LEU A 240 -3.67 -10.21 7.30
C LEU A 240 -2.17 -10.07 7.00
N ILE A 241 -1.36 -11.04 7.43
CA ILE A 241 0.08 -11.07 7.14
C ILE A 241 0.35 -11.08 5.63
N MET A 242 -0.42 -11.86 4.86
CA MET A 242 -0.30 -11.88 3.40
C MET A 242 -0.55 -10.50 2.80
N TRP A 243 -1.58 -9.78 3.28
CA TRP A 243 -1.90 -8.45 2.79
C TRP A 243 -0.82 -7.43 3.14
N ASP A 244 -0.24 -7.52 4.33
CA ASP A 244 0.92 -6.71 4.73
C ASP A 244 2.15 -7.02 3.86
N GLY A 245 2.31 -8.27 3.41
CA GLY A 245 3.35 -8.68 2.46
C GLY A 245 3.16 -8.02 1.09
N VAL A 246 1.94 -8.08 0.55
CA VAL A 246 1.59 -7.39 -0.71
C VAL A 246 1.80 -5.88 -0.57
N SER A 247 1.43 -5.29 0.57
CA SER A 247 1.67 -3.88 0.90
C SER A 247 3.15 -3.53 0.84
N ASN A 248 4.01 -4.32 1.46
CA ASN A 248 5.46 -4.11 1.43
C ASN A 248 6.02 -4.20 0.01
N GLU A 249 5.57 -5.16 -0.79
CA GLU A 249 5.99 -5.30 -2.19
C GLU A 249 5.60 -4.08 -3.02
N MET A 250 4.37 -3.59 -2.85
CA MET A 250 3.91 -2.37 -3.49
C MET A 250 4.80 -1.18 -3.08
N LYS A 251 5.07 -1.01 -1.78
CA LYS A 251 5.95 0.06 -1.27
C LYS A 251 7.38 -0.06 -1.80
N GLU A 252 7.92 -1.27 -1.93
CA GLU A 252 9.28 -1.50 -2.41
C GLU A 252 9.45 -1.13 -3.88
N PHE A 253 8.47 -1.49 -4.73
CA PHE A 253 8.55 -1.33 -6.17
C PHE A 253 7.84 -0.08 -6.70
N TRP A 254 7.05 0.60 -5.88
CA TRP A 254 6.29 1.78 -6.30
C TRP A 254 7.14 2.88 -6.95
N PRO A 255 8.32 3.28 -6.43
CA PRO A 255 9.13 4.31 -7.10
C PRO A 255 9.56 3.94 -8.51
N ASP A 256 9.79 2.65 -8.79
CA ASP A 256 10.18 2.21 -10.13
C ASP A 256 8.99 2.27 -11.09
N ILE A 257 7.81 1.88 -10.62
CA ILE A 257 6.56 1.98 -11.37
C ILE A 257 6.26 3.46 -11.64
N ARG A 258 6.34 4.30 -10.61
CA ARG A 258 6.17 5.76 -10.68
C ARG A 258 7.08 6.39 -11.73
N ARG A 259 8.37 6.03 -11.73
CA ARG A 259 9.35 6.55 -12.71
C ARG A 259 9.08 6.07 -14.13
N LYS A 260 8.77 4.78 -14.32
CA LYS A 260 8.59 4.16 -15.65
C LYS A 260 7.25 4.51 -16.30
N VAL A 261 6.16 4.43 -15.54
CA VAL A 261 4.79 4.57 -16.03
C VAL A 261 4.37 6.03 -16.04
N PHE A 262 4.61 6.75 -14.94
CA PHE A 262 4.13 8.12 -14.77
C PHE A 262 5.16 9.18 -15.18
N ARG A 263 6.37 8.77 -15.59
CA ARG A 263 7.49 9.65 -16.02
C ARG A 263 7.81 10.77 -15.02
N LYS A 264 7.45 10.59 -13.75
CA LYS A 264 7.76 11.54 -12.68
C LYS A 264 9.16 11.23 -12.15
N ASN A 265 10.11 12.10 -12.46
CA ASN A 265 11.44 12.07 -11.87
C ASN A 265 11.40 12.84 -10.54
N THR A 266 11.37 12.11 -9.43
CA THR A 266 11.65 12.69 -8.11
C THR A 266 12.69 11.81 -7.41
N PRO A 267 13.60 12.42 -6.62
CA PRO A 267 14.77 11.75 -6.06
C PRO A 267 14.42 10.56 -5.16
#